data_AF-A0A2V6FBD5-F1
#
_entry.id   AF-A0A2V6FBD5-F1
#
_cell.length_a   1.000
_cell.length_b   1.000
_cell.length_c   1.000
_cell.angle_alpha   90.00
_cell.angle_beta   90.00
_cell.angle_gamma   90.00
#
_symmetry.space_group_name_H-M   'P 1'
#
loop_
_entity.id
_entity.type
_entity.pdbx_description
1 polymer ?
#
loop_
_entity_poly.entity_id
_entity_poly.type
_entity_poly.pdbx_seq_one_letter_code
_entity_poly.pdbx_strand_id
1 'polypeptide(L)' 'RADLHLTETVNVVGGLVGAVWKFFYSFSRERLPDGLWFTRDVDWHLEGRELIVRRSVDYHEKRTGVRKAW' A
#
# COMPACT_ATOMS: atom_id res chain seq x y z
N ARG A 1 4.52 -6.06 -12.11
CA ARG A 1 4.92 -5.22 -10.95
C ARG A 1 4.56 -3.79 -11.29
N ALA A 2 4.10 -3.02 -10.31
CA ALA A 2 3.84 -1.60 -10.47
C ALA A 2 4.29 -0.86 -9.21
N ASP A 3 4.78 0.35 -9.40
CA ASP A 3 5.37 1.19 -8.38
C ASP A 3 4.71 2.57 -8.45
N LEU A 4 4.20 3.03 -7.31
CA LEU A 4 3.42 4.25 -7.16
C LEU A 4 4.08 5.15 -6.14
N HIS A 5 4.15 6.43 -6.47
CA HIS A 5 4.76 7.46 -5.64
C HIS A 5 3.81 8.64 -5.54
N LEU A 6 3.77 9.23 -4.36
CA LEU A 6 3.06 10.47 -4.16
C LEU A 6 3.79 11.61 -4.88
N THR A 7 3.09 12.31 -5.76
CA THR A 7 3.63 13.45 -6.51
C THR A 7 3.47 14.76 -5.75
N GLU A 8 2.43 14.87 -4.92
CA GLU A 8 2.11 16.07 -4.15
C GLU A 8 1.55 15.70 -2.78
N THR A 9 1.76 16.53 -1.77
CA THR A 9 1.25 16.30 -0.41
C THR A 9 -0.27 16.16 -0.41
N VAL A 10 -0.78 15.09 0.22
CA VAL A 10 -2.22 14.84 0.34
C VAL A 10 -2.68 14.82 1.80
N ASN A 11 -3.90 15.30 2.03
CA ASN A 11 -4.58 15.19 3.32
C ASN A 11 -5.53 14.00 3.29
N VAL A 12 -5.41 13.07 4.24
CA VAL A 12 -6.24 11.87 4.31
C VAL A 12 -7.26 12.01 5.44
N VAL A 13 -8.54 11.69 5.18
CA VAL A 13 -9.61 11.67 6.19
C VAL A 13 -10.12 10.24 6.29
N GLY A 14 -10.02 9.63 7.48
CA GLY A 14 -10.44 8.23 7.71
C GLY A 14 -9.52 7.35 8.56
N GLY A 15 -8.60 7.93 9.35
CA GLY A 15 -7.77 7.18 10.30
C GLY A 15 -6.37 7.76 10.57
N LEU A 16 -5.97 8.80 9.82
CA LEU A 16 -4.72 9.56 9.93
C LEU A 16 -5.04 11.01 9.56
N VAL A 17 -5.60 11.83 10.46
CA VAL A 17 -5.85 13.23 10.09
C VAL A 17 -4.52 14.00 10.11
N GLY A 18 -3.93 14.19 8.93
CA GLY A 18 -2.91 15.19 8.65
C GLY A 18 -2.23 15.01 7.29
N ALA A 19 -1.07 15.65 7.10
CA ALA A 19 -0.38 15.76 5.82
C ALA A 19 0.56 14.58 5.58
N VAL A 20 0.38 13.89 4.44
CA VAL A 20 1.32 12.88 3.93
C VAL A 20 2.15 13.52 2.84
N TRP A 21 3.48 13.59 3.03
CA TRP A 21 4.39 14.17 2.04
C TRP A 21 5.28 13.12 1.37
N LYS A 22 5.30 11.88 1.89
CA LYS A 22 6.09 10.80 1.31
C LYS A 22 5.30 9.51 1.41
N PHE A 23 4.96 8.94 0.25
CA PHE A 23 4.34 7.64 0.18
C PHE A 23 4.90 6.87 -1.02
N PHE A 24 5.40 5.68 -0.71
CA PHE A 24 5.87 4.68 -1.67
C PHE A 24 4.94 3.48 -1.56
N TYR A 25 4.43 3.01 -2.68
CA TYR A 25 3.61 1.79 -2.73
C TYR A 25 4.05 0.97 -3.93
N SER A 26 4.48 -0.26 -3.69
CA SER A 26 4.79 -1.20 -4.75
C SER A 26 3.99 -2.48 -4.57
N PHE A 27 3.59 -3.07 -5.70
CA PHE A 27 2.89 -4.34 -5.67
C PHE A 27 3.24 -5.22 -6.86
N SER A 28 3.17 -6.53 -6.61
CA SER A 28 3.26 -7.55 -7.63
C SER A 28 1.89 -8.23 -7.75
N ARG A 29 1.55 -8.63 -8.98
CA ARG A 29 0.38 -9.47 -9.23
C ARG A 29 0.83 -10.75 -9.87
N GLU A 30 0.15 -11.83 -9.52
CA GLU A 30 0.33 -13.13 -10.11
C GLU A 30 -1.00 -13.58 -10.73
N ARG A 31 -0.89 -14.19 -11.91
CA ARG A 31 -2.06 -14.69 -12.63
C ARG A 31 -2.29 -16.16 -12.24
N LEU A 32 -3.48 -16.45 -11.76
CA LEU A 32 -3.93 -17.81 -11.47
C LEU A 32 -4.22 -18.58 -12.77
N PRO A 33 -4.23 -19.93 -12.74
CA PRO A 33 -4.54 -20.75 -13.90
C PRO A 33 -5.92 -20.47 -14.53
N ASP A 34 -6.88 -20.00 -13.74
CA ASP A 34 -8.22 -19.62 -14.20
C ASP A 34 -8.26 -18.23 -14.87
N GLY A 35 -7.12 -17.57 -14.98
CA GLY A 35 -6.95 -16.29 -15.64
C GLY A 35 -7.13 -15.08 -14.73
N LEU A 36 -7.54 -15.24 -13.47
CA LEU A 36 -7.68 -14.15 -12.50
C LEU A 36 -6.31 -13.65 -12.02
N TRP A 37 -6.26 -12.39 -11.62
CA TRP A 37 -5.04 -11.77 -11.09
C TRP A 37 -5.20 -11.44 -9.62
N PHE A 38 -4.33 -11.96 -8.77
CA PHE A 38 -4.28 -11.57 -7.35
C PHE A 38 -3.02 -10.77 -7.05
N THR A 39 -3.08 -9.91 -6.03
CA THR A 39 -1.92 -9.19 -5.52
C THR A 39 -1.13 -10.13 -4.60
N ARG A 40 0.12 -10.41 -4.96
CA ARG A 40 0.97 -11.39 -4.26
C ARG A 40 1.85 -10.70 -3.22
N ASP A 41 2.54 -9.66 -3.63
CA ASP A 41 3.41 -8.89 -2.75
C ASP A 41 2.93 -7.43 -2.72
N VAL A 42 2.91 -6.84 -1.52
CA VAL A 42 2.59 -5.43 -1.28
C VAL A 42 3.64 -4.88 -0.33
N ASP A 43 4.26 -3.78 -0.74
CA ASP A 43 5.19 -3.02 0.07
C ASP A 43 4.73 -1.58 0.07
N TRP A 44 4.61 -0.98 1.25
CA TRP A 44 4.42 0.45 1.32
C TRP A 44 5.11 1.11 2.51
N HIS A 45 5.51 2.34 2.27
CA HIS A 45 6.12 3.21 3.26
C HIS A 45 5.44 4.57 3.21
N LEU A 46 5.06 5.07 4.38
CA LEU A 46 4.40 6.35 4.55
C LEU A 46 5.16 7.18 5.57
N GLU A 47 5.52 8.40 5.21
CA GLU A 47 5.84 9.45 6.18
C GLU A 47 4.79 10.55 6.12
N GLY A 48 4.28 10.91 7.30
CA GLY A 48 3.32 11.98 7.43
C GLY A 48 3.28 12.54 8.85
N ARG A 49 2.34 13.45 9.05
CA ARG A 49 2.00 14.00 10.36
C ARG A 49 0.53 13.76 10.62
N GLU A 50 0.20 13.35 11.84
CA GLU A 50 -1.16 13.32 12.36
C GLU A 50 -1.30 14.42 13.40
N LEU A 51 -2.05 15.48 13.07
CA LEU A 51 -2.35 16.70 13.85
C LEU A 51 -1.15 17.43 14.52
N ILE A 52 -0.35 16.78 15.37
CA ILE A 52 0.84 17.33 16.07
C ILE A 52 2.02 16.33 16.06
N VAL A 53 1.79 15.06 15.72
CA VAL A 53 2.78 13.98 15.81
C VAL A 53 3.28 13.60 14.42
N ARG A 54 4.60 13.51 14.23
CA ARG A 54 5.20 12.92 13.03
C ARG A 54 5.16 11.39 13.14
N ARG A 55 4.74 10.72 12.09
CA ARG A 55 4.62 9.26 12.02
C ARG A 55 5.26 8.71 10.75
N SER A 56 6.01 7.63 10.91
CA SER A 56 6.44 6.76 9.81
C SER A 56 5.70 5.43 9.96
N VAL A 57 5.21 4.88 8.86
CA VAL A 57 4.57 3.56 8.83
C VAL A 57 5.15 2.78 7.67
N ASP A 58 5.69 1.62 8.00
CA ASP A 58 6.22 0.64 7.07
C ASP A 58 5.32 -0.58 7.09
N TYR A 59 5.00 -1.08 5.92
CA TYR A 59 4.18 -2.27 5.76
C TYR A 59 4.73 -3.14 4.64
N HIS A 60 4.87 -4.42 4.97
CA HIS A 60 5.24 -5.45 4.03
C HIS A 60 4.25 -6.60 4.19
N GLU A 61 3.64 -7.01 3.07
CA GLU A 61 2.76 -8.16 3.02
C GLU A 61 3.13 -9.04 1.84
N LYS A 62 3.23 -10.33 2.13
CA LYS A 62 3.39 -11.37 1.13
C LYS A 62 2.30 -12.42 1.32
N ARG A 63 1.50 -12.61 0.29
CA ARG A 63 0.42 -13.61 0.25
C ARG A 63 0.84 -14.79 -0.60
N THR A 64 0.74 -15.99 -0.02
CA THR A 64 1.02 -17.26 -0.69
C THR A 64 -0.18 -18.19 -0.56
N GLY A 65 -0.27 -19.19 -1.42
CA GLY A 65 -1.33 -20.20 -1.34
C GLY A 65 -2.74 -19.65 -1.54
N VAL A 66 -2.89 -18.56 -2.28
CA VAL A 66 -4.20 -17.96 -2.59
C VAL A 66 -5.04 -18.97 -3.38
N ARG A 67 -6.18 -19.35 -2.82
CA ARG A 67 -7.17 -20.24 -3.44
C ARG A 67 -8.50 -19.50 -3.50
N LYS A 68 -9.26 -19.75 -4.56
CA LYS A 68 -10.63 -19.29 -4.66
C LYS A 68 -11.46 -19.96 -3.55
N ALA A 69 -12.11 -19.17 -2.70
CA ALA A 69 -13.18 -19.66 -1.84
C ALA A 69 -14.44 -19.76 -2.70
N TRP A 70 -15.00 -20.96 -2.82
CA TRP A 70 -16.22 -21.23 -3.58
C TRP A 70 -17.46 -20.90 -2.76
#